data_AF-A0A6A5SEK5-F1
#
_entry.id   AF-A0A6A5SEK5-F1
#
_cell.length_a   1.000
_cell.length_b   1.000
_cell.length_c   1.000
_cell.angle_alpha   90.00
_cell.angle_beta   90.00
_cell.angle_gamma   90.00
#
_symmetry.space_group_name_H-M   'P 1'
#
loop_
_entity.id
_entity.type
_entity.pdbx_description
1 polymer ?
#
loop_
_entity_poly.entity_id
_entity_poly.type
_entity_poly.pdbx_seq_one_letter_code
_entity_poly.pdbx_strand_id
1 'polypeptide(L)'
;MRGDPQYWLYYAVLREDPHLISYPYYTKYTKAGDPTYFRHIDCNIADAVKTGNGANMIQGSVSWDEEDSENCTQTLIGFHKIIAGYQEWRETSKMKDSAGYIELWDNARDFPQACRDRFPGVQWKNEVCKAGQVRISSPLIPHGSTGPATKERRTMLPWFVKVHDDMSTMEVPGMGSYAEIATAHQQLTAAPTSPSGHPNQYGGIKWAFPADVNPVYSSSISRAVNCQLRWDSPLVQAELQALF
;
A
#
# COMPACT_ATOMS: atom_id res chain seq x y z
N MET A 1 4.98 11.96 -8.19
CA MET A 1 4.81 10.69 -7.45
C MET A 1 4.31 9.54 -8.32
N ARG A 2 3.11 9.58 -8.93
CA ARG A 2 2.56 8.41 -9.67
C ARG A 2 3.44 7.91 -10.82
N GLY A 3 4.08 8.80 -11.57
CA GLY A 3 5.11 8.45 -12.56
C GLY A 3 6.51 8.91 -12.19
N ASP A 4 6.80 8.98 -10.88
CA ASP A 4 8.12 9.33 -10.42
C ASP A 4 9.03 8.09 -10.51
N PRO A 5 10.09 8.10 -11.34
CA PRO A 5 10.94 6.93 -11.54
C PRO A 5 11.77 6.59 -10.30
N GLN A 6 12.09 7.56 -9.43
CA GLN A 6 12.83 7.29 -8.20
C GLN A 6 11.94 6.56 -7.18
N TYR A 7 10.70 7.01 -7.04
CA TYR A 7 9.72 6.34 -6.17
C TYR A 7 9.40 4.93 -6.68
N TRP A 8 9.30 4.75 -8.00
CA TRP A 8 9.17 3.42 -8.61
C TRP A 8 10.38 2.54 -8.37
N LEU A 9 11.60 3.08 -8.46
CA LEU A 9 12.81 2.30 -8.23
C LEU A 9 12.87 1.74 -6.80
N TYR A 10 12.45 2.50 -5.78
CA TYR A 10 12.34 1.97 -4.41
C TYR A 10 11.42 0.75 -4.35
N TYR A 11 10.29 0.82 -5.04
CA TYR A 11 9.36 -0.30 -5.11
C TYR A 11 9.93 -1.48 -5.87
N ALA A 12 10.51 -1.24 -7.04
CA ALA A 12 11.07 -2.29 -7.89
C ALA A 12 12.19 -3.06 -7.17
N VAL A 13 13.07 -2.36 -6.44
CA VAL A 13 14.14 -2.98 -5.66
C VAL A 13 13.58 -3.74 -4.46
N LEU A 14 12.68 -3.14 -3.67
CA LEU A 14 12.12 -3.79 -2.47
C LEU A 14 11.24 -5.01 -2.80
N ARG A 15 10.63 -5.02 -3.98
CA ARG A 15 9.80 -6.13 -4.49
C ARG A 15 10.57 -7.12 -5.35
N GLU A 16 11.81 -6.78 -5.73
CA GLU A 16 12.61 -7.51 -6.73
C GLU A 16 11.85 -7.74 -8.06
N ASP A 17 11.03 -6.76 -8.46
CA ASP A 17 10.19 -6.83 -9.67
C ASP A 17 9.95 -5.42 -10.27
N PRO A 18 10.43 -5.15 -11.50
CA PRO A 18 10.22 -3.86 -12.14
C PRO A 18 8.82 -3.66 -12.74
N HIS A 19 8.05 -4.73 -12.99
CA HIS A 19 6.79 -4.68 -13.75
C HIS A 19 5.61 -4.21 -12.90
N LEU A 20 5.67 -2.95 -12.49
CA LEU A 20 4.74 -2.36 -11.53
C LEU A 20 4.00 -1.17 -12.14
N ILE A 21 2.69 -1.12 -11.98
CA ILE A 21 1.88 0.03 -12.38
C ILE A 21 1.39 0.82 -11.16
N SER A 22 1.29 2.14 -11.32
CA SER A 22 0.62 2.99 -10.36
C SER A 22 -0.85 2.65 -10.28
N TYR A 23 -1.35 2.46 -9.07
CA TYR A 23 -2.79 2.37 -8.83
C TYR A 23 -3.35 3.77 -8.55
N PRO A 24 -4.36 4.26 -9.30
CA PRO A 24 -5.04 5.51 -9.01
C PRO A 24 -5.83 5.41 -7.70
N TYR A 25 -5.16 5.71 -6.58
CA TYR A 25 -5.73 5.56 -5.24
C TYR A 25 -5.97 6.90 -4.55
N TYR A 26 -6.43 6.85 -3.30
CA TYR A 26 -6.88 8.03 -2.57
C TYR A 26 -5.75 8.79 -1.87
N THR A 27 -6.06 10.02 -1.48
CA THR A 27 -5.26 10.84 -0.57
C THR A 27 -6.03 11.02 0.72
N LYS A 28 -5.33 11.11 1.85
CA LYS A 28 -5.91 11.39 3.17
C LYS A 28 -5.76 12.87 3.46
N TYR A 29 -6.82 13.44 4.02
CA TYR A 29 -6.83 14.79 4.57
C TYR A 29 -7.49 14.75 5.94
N THR A 30 -6.76 15.18 6.97
CA THR A 30 -7.26 15.23 8.35
C THR A 30 -6.92 16.58 8.96
N LYS A 31 -7.81 17.08 9.81
CA LYS A 31 -7.66 18.31 10.60
C LYS A 31 -7.50 17.98 12.07
N ALA A 32 -7.04 18.97 12.85
CA ALA A 32 -6.95 18.84 14.30
C ALA A 32 -8.32 18.46 14.91
N GLY A 33 -8.33 17.45 15.76
CA GLY A 33 -9.52 16.91 16.41
C GLY A 33 -10.19 15.75 15.66
N ASP A 34 -9.85 15.49 14.40
CA ASP A 34 -10.45 14.38 13.65
C ASP A 34 -10.13 13.02 14.33
N PRO A 35 -11.10 12.09 14.43
CA PRO A 35 -10.90 10.78 15.04
C PRO A 35 -10.12 9.86 14.08
N THR A 36 -8.80 9.95 14.11
CA THR A 36 -7.91 9.24 13.17
C THR A 36 -7.39 7.90 13.66
N TYR A 37 -7.61 7.54 14.94
CA TYR A 37 -7.04 6.33 15.51
C TYR A 37 -7.67 5.06 14.91
N PHE A 38 -6.83 4.17 14.38
CA PHE A 38 -7.19 2.82 13.98
C PHE A 38 -5.93 1.97 13.92
N ARG A 39 -6.09 0.63 13.97
CA ARG A 39 -5.04 -0.34 13.66
C ARG A 39 -5.60 -1.52 12.89
N HIS A 40 -4.86 -2.00 11.90
CA HIS A 40 -5.23 -3.16 11.09
C HIS A 40 -4.00 -3.79 10.42
N ILE A 41 -4.23 -4.89 9.72
CA ILE A 41 -3.34 -5.51 8.74
C ILE A 41 -4.07 -5.48 7.40
N ASP A 42 -3.39 -5.08 6.32
CA ASP A 42 -4.01 -4.90 5.00
C ASP A 42 -4.41 -6.22 4.34
N CYS A 43 -3.85 -7.33 4.82
CA CYS A 43 -4.12 -8.67 4.32
C CYS A 43 -4.59 -9.60 5.43
N ASN A 44 -5.33 -10.64 5.04
CA ASN A 44 -5.62 -11.79 5.88
C ASN A 44 -4.33 -12.60 6.08
N ILE A 45 -3.86 -12.71 7.32
CA ILE A 45 -2.58 -13.35 7.63
C ILE A 45 -2.64 -14.85 7.33
N ALA A 46 -3.76 -15.51 7.68
CA ALA A 46 -3.91 -16.94 7.44
C ALA A 46 -3.88 -17.26 5.94
N ASP A 47 -4.60 -16.47 5.13
CA ASP A 47 -4.60 -16.63 3.67
C ASP A 47 -3.23 -16.28 3.06
N ALA A 48 -2.59 -15.19 3.50
CA ALA A 48 -1.28 -14.79 3.02
C ALA A 48 -0.19 -15.83 3.35
N VAL A 49 -0.21 -16.41 4.55
CA VAL A 49 0.72 -17.50 4.93
C VAL A 49 0.46 -18.76 4.10
N LYS A 50 -0.81 -19.08 3.83
CA LYS A 50 -1.19 -20.29 3.10
C LYS A 50 -0.93 -20.20 1.59
N THR A 51 -1.19 -19.06 0.99
CA THR A 51 -1.22 -18.89 -0.48
C THR A 51 -0.09 -18.03 -1.02
N GLY A 52 0.53 -17.19 -0.18
CA GLY A 52 1.47 -16.16 -0.60
C GLY A 52 0.80 -14.93 -1.25
N ASN A 53 -0.52 -14.92 -1.41
CA ASN A 53 -1.24 -13.82 -2.06
C ASN A 53 -1.07 -12.52 -1.26
N GLY A 54 -0.71 -11.44 -1.97
CA GLY A 54 -0.50 -10.12 -1.36
C GLY A 54 0.74 -10.00 -0.47
N ALA A 55 1.45 -11.09 -0.19
CA ALA A 55 2.64 -11.07 0.68
C ALA A 55 3.80 -10.25 0.11
N ASN A 56 3.91 -10.22 -1.22
CA ASN A 56 4.93 -9.47 -1.96
C ASN A 56 4.50 -8.04 -2.32
N MET A 57 3.26 -7.65 -1.99
CA MET A 57 2.88 -6.26 -2.09
C MET A 57 3.67 -5.45 -1.06
N ILE A 58 3.89 -4.18 -1.37
CA ILE A 58 4.35 -3.20 -0.39
C ILE A 58 3.41 -2.00 -0.46
N GLN A 59 3.05 -1.49 0.71
CA GLN A 59 2.30 -0.26 0.82
C GLN A 59 3.28 0.91 0.91
N GLY A 60 2.86 2.05 0.38
CA GLY A 60 3.67 3.25 0.39
C GLY A 60 2.82 4.47 0.56
N SER A 61 3.42 5.46 1.19
CA SER A 61 2.78 6.74 1.42
C SER A 61 3.80 7.86 1.38
N VAL A 62 3.33 9.03 0.98
CA VAL A 62 4.10 10.26 0.91
C VAL A 62 3.41 11.28 1.81
N SER A 63 4.14 11.81 2.79
CA SER A 63 3.64 12.87 3.65
C SER A 63 3.79 14.21 2.94
N TRP A 64 2.73 15.01 2.93
CA TRP A 64 2.73 16.35 2.36
C TRP A 64 2.95 17.44 3.40
N ASP A 65 2.69 17.10 4.66
CA ASP A 65 2.87 17.97 5.82
C ASP A 65 3.94 17.39 6.75
N GLU A 66 4.43 18.23 7.65
CA GLU A 66 5.26 17.78 8.78
C GLU A 66 4.38 17.01 9.75
N GLU A 67 4.58 15.70 9.92
CA GLU A 67 3.90 14.91 10.93
C GLU A 67 4.46 15.22 12.34
N ASP A 68 3.82 14.71 13.39
CA ASP A 68 4.42 14.66 14.73
C ASP A 68 4.14 13.30 15.37
N SER A 69 4.71 13.06 16.55
CA SER A 69 4.58 11.77 17.24
C SER A 69 3.16 11.42 17.65
N GLU A 70 2.22 12.37 17.66
CA GLU A 70 0.81 12.14 18.02
C GLU A 70 -0.11 12.22 16.79
N ASN A 71 0.42 12.55 15.62
CA ASN A 71 -0.27 12.63 14.34
C ASN A 71 0.60 12.08 13.21
N CYS A 72 0.86 10.77 13.27
CA CYS A 72 1.63 10.03 12.28
C CYS A 72 1.07 8.62 12.11
N THR A 73 1.71 7.83 11.24
CA THR A 73 1.43 6.40 11.17
C THR A 73 2.17 5.67 12.28
N GLN A 74 1.55 4.61 12.81
CA GLN A 74 2.19 3.67 13.72
C GLN A 74 2.35 2.32 13.03
N THR A 75 3.44 1.61 13.31
CA THR A 75 3.70 0.26 12.79
C THR A 75 4.22 -0.65 13.89
N LEU A 76 3.84 -1.92 13.87
CA LEU A 76 4.35 -2.94 14.79
C LEU A 76 5.69 -3.49 14.25
N ILE A 77 6.78 -2.81 14.58
CA ILE A 77 8.12 -3.15 14.10
C ILE A 77 8.54 -4.52 14.62
N GLY A 78 9.24 -5.29 13.77
CA GLY A 78 9.69 -6.65 14.06
C GLY A 78 8.65 -7.74 13.75
N PHE A 79 7.38 -7.39 13.56
CA PHE A 79 6.31 -8.36 13.31
C PHE A 79 6.54 -9.21 12.05
N HIS A 80 7.11 -8.62 10.99
CA HIS A 80 7.45 -9.32 9.74
C HIS A 80 8.36 -10.55 9.94
N LYS A 81 9.12 -10.61 11.03
CA LYS A 81 10.02 -11.73 11.35
C LYS A 81 9.30 -12.89 12.03
N ILE A 82 8.07 -12.69 12.48
CA ILE A 82 7.33 -13.65 13.31
C ILE A 82 5.98 -14.06 12.71
N ILE A 83 5.64 -13.64 11.49
CA ILE A 83 4.30 -13.87 10.89
C ILE A 83 3.88 -15.35 10.98
N ALA A 84 4.76 -16.29 10.60
CA ALA A 84 4.47 -17.72 10.68
C ALA A 84 4.27 -18.21 12.12
N GLY A 85 5.15 -17.81 13.06
CA GLY A 85 5.03 -18.18 14.47
C GLY A 85 3.84 -17.53 15.18
N TYR A 86 3.43 -16.34 14.71
CA TYR A 86 2.21 -15.67 15.13
C TYR A 86 0.98 -16.45 14.67
N GLN A 87 0.95 -16.90 13.41
CA GLN A 87 -0.15 -17.72 12.89
C GLN A 87 -0.26 -19.05 13.63
N GLU A 88 0.85 -19.74 13.89
CA GLU A 88 0.87 -20.96 14.74
C GLU A 88 0.29 -20.69 16.14
N TRP A 89 0.66 -19.56 16.75
CA TRP A 89 0.09 -19.17 18.05
C TRP A 89 -1.42 -18.94 17.99
N ARG A 90 -1.94 -18.32 16.92
CA ARG A 90 -3.40 -18.14 16.74
C ARG A 90 -4.11 -19.49 16.66
N GLU A 91 -3.59 -20.40 15.85
CA GLU A 91 -4.16 -21.74 15.66
C GLU A 91 -4.19 -22.53 16.96
N THR A 92 -3.07 -22.57 17.69
CA THR A 92 -2.96 -23.28 18.98
C THR A 92 -3.81 -22.64 20.07
N SER A 93 -4.00 -21.32 20.03
CA SER A 93 -4.86 -20.57 20.95
C SER A 93 -6.34 -20.58 20.53
N LYS A 94 -6.70 -21.28 19.44
CA LYS A 94 -8.06 -21.32 18.87
C LYS A 94 -8.64 -19.93 18.59
N MET A 95 -7.77 -18.98 18.25
CA MET A 95 -8.17 -17.66 17.78
C MET A 95 -8.90 -17.82 16.46
N LYS A 96 -10.04 -17.15 16.31
CA LYS A 96 -10.76 -17.15 15.04
C LYS A 96 -9.97 -16.34 14.01
N ASP A 97 -9.79 -16.91 12.82
CA ASP A 97 -9.25 -16.16 11.69
C ASP A 97 -10.22 -15.07 11.26
N SER A 98 -9.68 -14.00 10.65
CA SER A 98 -10.53 -13.01 10.01
C SER A 98 -11.30 -13.66 8.87
N ALA A 99 -12.61 -13.39 8.79
CA ALA A 99 -13.41 -13.75 7.63
C ALA A 99 -13.29 -12.71 6.50
N GLY A 100 -12.67 -11.56 6.80
CA GLY A 100 -12.43 -10.48 5.85
C GLY A 100 -11.00 -10.51 5.31
N TYR A 101 -10.80 -9.75 4.24
CA TYR A 101 -9.51 -9.56 3.58
C TYR A 101 -8.57 -8.60 4.33
N ILE A 102 -9.12 -7.66 5.11
CA ILE A 102 -8.41 -6.77 6.03
C ILE A 102 -8.66 -7.28 7.46
N GLU A 103 -7.61 -7.36 8.28
CA GLU A 103 -7.75 -7.76 9.68
C GLU A 103 -7.72 -6.53 10.59
N LEU A 104 -8.81 -6.26 11.29
CA LEU A 104 -8.80 -5.28 12.39
C LEU A 104 -7.86 -5.75 13.49
N TRP A 105 -7.14 -4.81 14.10
CA TRP A 105 -6.16 -5.12 15.12
C TRP A 105 -6.50 -4.49 16.47
N ASP A 106 -6.53 -5.32 17.51
CA ASP A 106 -6.63 -4.96 18.91
C ASP A 106 -5.48 -5.58 19.70
N ASN A 107 -4.76 -4.75 20.47
CA ASN A 107 -3.57 -5.20 21.19
C ASN A 107 -3.85 -6.20 22.32
N ALA A 108 -5.05 -6.18 22.92
CA ALA A 108 -5.39 -7.11 24.00
C ALA A 108 -5.79 -8.47 23.43
N ARG A 109 -6.46 -8.48 22.28
CA ARG A 109 -6.89 -9.69 21.58
C ARG A 109 -5.78 -10.31 20.73
N ASP A 110 -5.15 -9.52 19.87
CA ASP A 110 -4.29 -10.02 18.79
C ASP A 110 -2.80 -10.05 19.17
N PHE A 111 -2.36 -9.24 20.15
CA PHE A 111 -0.99 -9.32 20.65
C PHE A 111 -0.95 -9.20 22.18
N PRO A 112 -1.62 -10.14 22.88
CA PRO A 112 -1.69 -10.16 24.34
C PRO A 112 -0.31 -10.30 24.97
N GLN A 113 -0.24 -10.14 26.29
CA GLN A 113 1.03 -10.19 27.03
C GLN A 113 1.84 -11.46 26.74
N ALA A 114 1.19 -12.62 26.64
CA ALA A 114 1.87 -13.87 26.29
C ALA A 114 2.60 -13.83 24.94
N CYS A 115 2.06 -13.14 23.94
CA CYS A 115 2.75 -12.91 22.66
C CYS A 115 3.93 -11.97 22.83
N ARG A 116 3.78 -10.90 23.61
CA ARG A 116 4.85 -9.92 23.87
C ARG A 116 6.01 -10.54 24.63
N ASP A 117 5.71 -11.41 25.60
CA ASP A 117 6.73 -12.14 26.35
C ASP A 117 7.49 -13.12 25.45
N ARG A 118 6.80 -13.78 24.50
CA ARG A 118 7.43 -14.65 23.49
C ARG A 118 8.25 -13.87 22.47
N PHE A 119 7.82 -12.65 22.13
CA PHE A 119 8.40 -11.82 21.08
C PHE A 119 8.73 -10.40 21.57
N PRO A 120 9.68 -10.23 22.52
CA PRO A 120 9.92 -8.96 23.21
C PRO A 120 10.47 -7.84 22.30
N GLY A 121 11.05 -8.21 21.15
CA GLY A 121 11.53 -7.28 20.14
C GLY A 121 10.46 -6.71 19.19
N VAL A 122 9.19 -7.10 19.36
CA VAL A 122 8.08 -6.68 18.51
C VAL A 122 7.28 -5.58 19.19
N GLN A 123 7.36 -4.34 18.69
CA GLN A 123 6.86 -3.16 19.38
C GLN A 123 6.26 -2.12 18.43
N TRP A 124 5.21 -1.45 18.89
CA TRP A 124 4.62 -0.33 18.17
C TRP A 124 5.59 0.85 18.16
N LYS A 125 5.82 1.41 16.97
CA LYS A 125 6.62 2.61 16.80
C LYS A 125 5.87 3.63 15.97
N ASN A 126 6.02 4.89 16.37
CA ASN A 126 5.51 6.04 15.64
C ASN A 126 6.52 6.37 14.53
N GLU A 127 6.08 6.26 13.29
CA GLU A 127 6.89 6.52 12.10
C GLU A 127 6.56 7.92 11.60
N VAL A 128 7.19 8.92 12.22
CA VAL A 128 6.98 10.34 11.90
C VAL A 128 7.68 10.69 10.58
N CYS A 129 6.92 11.17 9.61
CA CYS A 129 7.46 11.65 8.33
C CYS A 129 7.41 13.19 8.23
N LYS A 130 8.47 13.79 7.71
CA LYS A 130 8.50 15.19 7.28
C LYS A 130 7.78 15.35 5.93
N ALA A 131 7.49 16.60 5.55
CA ALA A 131 6.94 16.87 4.24
C ALA A 131 7.89 16.35 3.13
N GLY A 132 7.32 15.65 2.14
CA GLY A 132 8.02 14.98 1.06
C GLY A 132 8.65 13.63 1.42
N GLN A 133 8.66 13.23 2.70
CA GLN A 133 9.19 11.91 3.07
C GLN A 133 8.23 10.79 2.68
N VAL A 134 8.85 9.64 2.40
CA VAL A 134 8.20 8.41 1.99
C VAL A 134 8.29 7.40 3.11
N ARG A 135 7.19 6.73 3.41
CA ARG A 135 7.16 5.50 4.19
C ARG A 135 6.75 4.35 3.29
N ILE A 136 7.54 3.28 3.28
CA ILE A 136 7.24 2.01 2.63
C ILE A 136 7.21 0.91 3.69
N SER A 137 6.20 0.06 3.68
CA SER A 137 6.07 -1.07 4.61
C SER A 137 5.39 -2.26 3.94
N SER A 138 5.57 -3.45 4.54
CA SER A 138 4.81 -4.63 4.13
C SER A 138 3.34 -4.51 4.58
N PRO A 139 2.37 -4.95 3.77
CA PRO A 139 0.94 -4.98 4.13
C PRO A 139 0.64 -6.00 5.23
N LEU A 140 1.54 -6.96 5.47
CA LEU A 140 1.43 -7.99 6.52
C LEU A 140 1.81 -7.48 7.91
N ILE A 141 2.29 -6.25 8.01
CA ILE A 141 2.66 -5.65 9.29
C ILE A 141 1.44 -4.92 9.87
N PRO A 142 1.04 -5.21 11.11
CA PRO A 142 0.04 -4.42 11.81
C PRO A 142 0.47 -2.96 11.85
N HIS A 143 -0.40 -2.10 11.36
CA HIS A 143 -0.14 -0.67 11.28
C HIS A 143 -1.42 0.12 11.48
N GLY A 144 -1.29 1.44 11.60
CA GLY A 144 -2.40 2.30 11.97
C GLY A 144 -2.06 3.77 11.90
N SER A 145 -2.94 4.60 12.43
CA SER A 145 -2.65 6.00 12.69
C SER A 145 -2.79 6.28 14.17
N THR A 146 -1.98 7.21 14.68
CA THR A 146 -2.28 7.85 15.96
C THR A 146 -3.59 8.64 15.83
N GLY A 147 -4.19 8.98 16.97
CA GLY A 147 -5.34 9.86 17.00
C GLY A 147 -5.77 10.26 18.42
N PRO A 148 -6.61 11.30 18.55
CA PRO A 148 -7.11 12.17 17.48
C PRO A 148 -5.99 12.99 16.81
N ALA A 149 -6.20 13.46 15.59
CA ALA A 149 -5.19 14.26 14.89
C ALA A 149 -4.89 15.55 15.66
N THR A 150 -3.61 15.86 15.86
CA THR A 150 -3.17 17.08 16.57
C THR A 150 -3.13 18.31 15.67
N LYS A 151 -2.99 18.11 14.36
CA LYS A 151 -2.82 19.16 13.35
C LYS A 151 -3.27 18.69 11.97
N GLU A 152 -3.23 19.60 11.00
CA GLU A 152 -3.44 19.25 9.60
C GLU A 152 -2.39 18.22 9.14
N ARG A 153 -2.86 17.16 8.48
CA ARG A 153 -2.00 16.12 7.91
C ARG A 153 -2.59 15.61 6.60
N ARG A 154 -1.83 15.78 5.52
CA ARG A 154 -2.11 15.24 4.20
C ARG A 154 -1.13 14.13 3.86
N THR A 155 -1.67 13.04 3.35
CA THR A 155 -0.87 11.88 2.94
C THR A 155 -1.38 11.36 1.61
N MET A 156 -0.49 11.19 0.64
CA MET A 156 -0.78 10.45 -0.59
C MET A 156 -0.42 8.99 -0.42
N LEU A 157 -1.20 8.08 -0.98
CA LEU A 157 -0.90 6.64 -1.02
C LEU A 157 -0.67 6.18 -2.47
N PRO A 158 0.49 6.48 -3.08
CA PRO A 158 0.80 6.01 -4.41
C PRO A 158 1.29 4.56 -4.32
N TRP A 159 0.36 3.62 -4.47
CA TRP A 159 0.66 2.20 -4.44
C TRP A 159 0.99 1.70 -5.84
N PHE A 160 2.06 0.90 -5.94
CA PHE A 160 2.43 0.22 -7.18
C PHE A 160 2.14 -1.27 -7.07
N VAL A 161 1.34 -1.77 -8.01
CA VAL A 161 0.88 -3.15 -8.08
C VAL A 161 1.51 -3.84 -9.27
N LYS A 162 1.79 -5.14 -9.13
CA LYS A 162 2.37 -5.92 -10.22
C LYS A 162 1.36 -6.15 -11.33
N VAL A 163 1.84 -6.04 -12.56
CA VAL A 163 1.21 -6.61 -13.75
C VAL A 163 2.07 -7.79 -14.20
N HIS A 164 1.44 -8.93 -14.47
CA HIS A 164 2.16 -10.11 -14.94
C HIS A 164 2.54 -9.97 -16.42
N ASP A 165 3.47 -10.82 -16.87
CA ASP A 165 4.05 -10.77 -18.23
C ASP A 165 3.00 -10.87 -19.35
N ASP A 166 1.87 -11.53 -19.09
CA ASP A 166 0.75 -11.61 -20.03
C ASP A 166 -0.01 -10.27 -20.22
N MET A 167 0.32 -9.25 -19.41
CA MET A 167 -0.27 -7.91 -19.39
C MET A 167 -1.79 -7.89 -19.19
N SER A 168 -2.35 -8.98 -18.69
CA SER A 168 -3.79 -9.19 -18.47
C SER A 168 -4.11 -9.62 -17.04
N THR A 169 -3.19 -10.35 -16.42
CA THR A 169 -3.26 -10.80 -15.03
C THR A 169 -2.67 -9.72 -14.13
N MET A 170 -3.46 -9.31 -13.14
CA MET A 170 -3.07 -8.38 -12.09
C MET A 170 -2.72 -9.13 -10.80
N GLU A 171 -1.88 -8.52 -9.97
CA GLU A 171 -1.35 -9.13 -8.74
C GLU A 171 -2.40 -9.70 -7.76
N VAL A 172 -3.51 -9.00 -7.61
CA VAL A 172 -4.58 -9.32 -6.66
C VAL A 172 -5.86 -9.57 -7.43
N PRO A 173 -6.49 -10.75 -7.27
CA PRO A 173 -7.80 -11.00 -7.86
C PRO A 173 -8.82 -9.95 -7.43
N GLY A 174 -9.52 -9.34 -8.39
CA GLY A 174 -10.58 -8.36 -8.12
C GLY A 174 -10.14 -6.90 -8.01
N MET A 175 -8.84 -6.57 -8.16
CA MET A 175 -8.37 -5.16 -8.22
C MET A 175 -8.74 -4.42 -9.52
N GLY A 176 -9.44 -5.08 -10.43
CA GLY A 176 -9.62 -4.67 -11.81
C GLY A 176 -8.54 -5.24 -12.73
N SER A 177 -8.71 -5.02 -14.03
CA SER A 177 -7.79 -5.39 -15.10
C SER A 177 -6.82 -4.24 -15.42
N TYR A 178 -5.72 -4.57 -16.10
CA TYR A 178 -4.80 -3.56 -16.63
C TYR A 178 -5.53 -2.51 -17.48
N ALA A 179 -6.47 -2.92 -18.32
CA ALA A 179 -7.23 -2.04 -19.20
C ALA A 179 -8.12 -1.06 -18.41
N GLU A 180 -8.78 -1.52 -17.34
CA GLU A 180 -9.59 -0.66 -16.47
C GLU A 180 -8.72 0.36 -15.73
N ILE A 181 -7.57 -0.06 -15.21
CA ILE A 181 -6.63 0.82 -14.53
C ILE A 181 -6.02 1.84 -15.50
N ALA A 182 -5.66 1.40 -16.72
CA ALA A 182 -5.17 2.29 -17.78
C ALA A 182 -6.24 3.33 -18.16
N THR A 183 -7.50 2.92 -18.27
CA THR A 183 -8.63 3.82 -18.52
C THR A 183 -8.78 4.83 -17.38
N ALA A 184 -8.69 4.38 -16.13
CA ALA A 184 -8.76 5.27 -14.97
C ALA A 184 -7.65 6.32 -14.95
N HIS A 185 -6.42 5.97 -15.35
CA HIS A 185 -5.34 6.95 -15.55
C HIS A 185 -5.64 7.94 -16.67
N GLN A 186 -6.07 7.46 -17.84
CA GLN A 186 -6.33 8.31 -19.01
C GLN A 186 -7.50 9.28 -18.79
N GLN A 187 -8.55 8.80 -18.11
CA GLN A 187 -9.77 9.56 -17.82
C GLN A 187 -9.70 10.31 -16.49
N LEU A 188 -8.62 10.15 -15.72
CA LEU A 188 -8.40 10.79 -14.42
C LEU A 188 -9.57 10.51 -13.45
N THR A 189 -10.07 9.27 -13.49
CA THR A 189 -11.15 8.77 -12.64
C THR A 189 -10.61 7.78 -11.59
N ALA A 190 -11.47 7.39 -10.65
CA ALA A 190 -11.13 6.30 -9.73
C ALA A 190 -11.03 4.96 -10.48
N ALA A 191 -10.11 4.10 -10.02
CA ALA A 191 -10.10 2.69 -10.39
C ALA A 191 -11.40 1.98 -9.92
N PRO A 192 -11.79 0.84 -10.54
CA PRO A 192 -13.06 0.17 -10.23
C PRO A 192 -13.15 -0.31 -8.78
N THR A 193 -12.01 -0.69 -8.18
CA THR A 193 -11.88 -1.16 -6.81
C THR A 193 -10.64 -0.53 -6.16
N SER A 194 -10.31 -0.95 -4.94
CA SER A 194 -9.06 -0.62 -4.26
C SER A 194 -7.93 -1.55 -4.74
N PRO A 195 -6.65 -1.22 -4.46
CA PRO A 195 -5.52 -2.10 -4.77
C PRO A 195 -5.64 -3.50 -4.15
N SER A 196 -6.38 -3.66 -3.04
CA SER A 196 -6.62 -4.96 -2.41
C SER A 196 -7.87 -5.69 -2.96
N GLY A 197 -8.51 -5.16 -4.01
CA GLY A 197 -9.71 -5.74 -4.63
C GLY A 197 -11.04 -5.40 -3.97
N HIS A 198 -11.07 -4.49 -2.98
CA HIS A 198 -12.31 -4.09 -2.30
C HIS A 198 -13.06 -2.98 -3.02
N PRO A 199 -14.40 -2.89 -2.87
CA PRO A 199 -15.14 -1.70 -3.28
C PRO A 199 -14.55 -0.43 -2.66
N ASN A 200 -14.53 0.66 -3.42
CA ASN A 200 -14.05 1.95 -2.93
C ASN A 200 -14.94 2.48 -1.79
N GLN A 201 -14.40 2.57 -0.57
CA GLN A 201 -15.18 2.92 0.63
C GLN A 201 -15.17 4.43 0.96
N TYR A 202 -14.15 5.17 0.51
CA TYR A 202 -13.90 6.55 0.93
C TYR A 202 -14.49 7.61 -0.02
N GLY A 203 -15.52 7.23 -0.78
CA GLY A 203 -16.02 8.01 -1.91
C GLY A 203 -15.13 7.88 -3.14
N GLY A 204 -15.63 8.36 -4.28
CA GLY A 204 -14.92 8.32 -5.56
C GLY A 204 -15.16 9.60 -6.33
N ILE A 205 -14.14 10.04 -7.05
CA ILE A 205 -14.25 11.12 -8.03
C ILE A 205 -15.12 10.56 -9.18
N LYS A 206 -16.37 11.04 -9.27
CA LYS A 206 -17.35 10.55 -10.27
C LYS A 206 -17.03 11.02 -11.69
N TRP A 207 -16.24 12.08 -11.83
CA TRP A 207 -15.84 12.69 -13.09
C TRP A 207 -14.47 13.36 -12.91
N ALA A 208 -13.64 13.38 -13.96
CA ALA A 208 -12.36 14.07 -13.95
C ALA A 208 -12.47 15.50 -13.37
N PHE A 209 -11.54 15.91 -12.52
CA PHE A 209 -11.56 17.28 -12.03
C PHE A 209 -11.25 18.23 -13.21
N PRO A 210 -12.03 19.30 -13.44
CA PRO A 210 -11.92 20.07 -14.69
C PRO A 210 -10.55 20.69 -14.98
N ALA A 211 -9.72 20.89 -13.95
CA ALA A 211 -8.36 21.41 -14.09
C ALA A 211 -7.29 20.32 -14.04
N ASP A 212 -7.67 19.04 -14.12
CA ASP A 212 -6.72 17.95 -14.22
C ASP A 212 -5.96 18.01 -15.55
N VAL A 213 -4.69 17.65 -15.50
CA VAL A 213 -3.80 17.59 -16.67
C VAL A 213 -3.24 16.18 -16.80
N ASN A 214 -3.16 15.69 -18.04
CA ASN A 214 -2.46 14.46 -18.32
C ASN A 214 -0.95 14.73 -18.32
N PRO A 215 -0.19 14.19 -17.35
CA PRO A 215 1.25 14.39 -17.30
C PRO A 215 1.92 13.74 -18.53
N VAL A 216 2.82 14.49 -19.17
CA VAL A 216 3.69 13.98 -20.23
C VAL A 216 5.01 13.57 -19.58
N TYR A 217 5.25 12.27 -19.51
CA TYR A 217 6.48 11.72 -18.94
C TYR A 217 7.53 11.49 -20.04
N SER A 218 8.77 11.88 -19.79
CA SER A 218 9.90 11.67 -20.72
C SER A 218 10.48 10.26 -20.64
N SER A 219 10.47 9.63 -19.46
CA SER A 219 10.91 8.26 -19.23
C SER A 219 9.86 7.25 -19.71
N SER A 220 10.29 6.24 -20.47
CA SER A 220 9.44 5.14 -20.92
C SER A 220 8.96 4.29 -19.75
N ILE A 221 9.79 4.08 -18.73
CA ILE A 221 9.40 3.45 -17.46
C ILE A 221 8.30 4.26 -16.78
N SER A 222 8.48 5.58 -16.65
CA SER A 222 7.47 6.45 -16.04
C SER A 222 6.12 6.39 -16.78
N ARG A 223 6.18 6.31 -18.11
CA ARG A 223 5.00 6.08 -18.97
C ARG A 223 4.39 4.69 -18.75
N ALA A 224 5.19 3.64 -18.60
CA ALA A 224 4.73 2.28 -18.33
C ALA A 224 4.04 2.17 -16.96
N VAL A 225 4.63 2.79 -15.93
CA VAL A 225 4.03 2.87 -14.58
C VAL A 225 2.65 3.52 -14.60
N ASN A 226 2.39 4.48 -15.50
CA ASN A 226 1.08 5.14 -15.63
C ASN A 226 0.23 4.55 -16.76
N CYS A 227 0.55 3.33 -17.22
CA CYS A 227 -0.15 2.62 -18.28
C CYS A 227 -0.22 3.37 -19.64
N GLN A 228 0.64 4.36 -19.87
CA GLN A 228 0.77 5.07 -21.15
C GLN A 228 1.61 4.30 -22.18
N LEU A 229 2.42 3.36 -21.70
CA LEU A 229 3.12 2.35 -22.49
C LEU A 229 2.92 0.99 -21.83
N ARG A 230 3.04 -0.08 -22.61
CA ARG A 230 3.09 -1.44 -22.07
C ARG A 230 4.50 -1.75 -21.60
N TRP A 231 4.62 -2.61 -20.59
CA TRP A 231 5.93 -3.07 -20.11
C TRP A 231 6.73 -3.83 -21.16
N ASP A 232 6.07 -4.57 -22.06
CA ASP A 232 6.69 -5.29 -23.18
C ASP A 232 7.12 -4.38 -24.35
N SER A 233 6.95 -3.06 -24.23
CA SER A 233 7.39 -2.11 -25.27
C SER A 233 8.92 -2.10 -25.39
N PRO A 234 9.50 -2.12 -26.61
CA PRO A 234 10.95 -2.03 -26.80
C PRO A 234 11.60 -0.81 -26.14
N LEU A 235 10.88 0.32 -26.05
CA LEU A 235 11.37 1.53 -25.39
C LEU A 235 11.50 1.36 -23.87
N VAL A 236 10.56 0.64 -23.25
CA VAL A 236 10.57 0.34 -21.81
C VAL A 236 11.66 -0.67 -21.50
N GLN A 237 11.77 -1.72 -22.31
CA GLN A 237 12.79 -2.75 -22.17
C GLN A 237 14.22 -2.19 -22.32
N ALA A 238 14.43 -1.29 -23.27
CA ALA A 238 15.71 -0.62 -23.44
C ALA A 238 16.10 0.26 -22.23
N GLU A 239 15.13 0.96 -21.63
CA GLU A 239 15.38 1.75 -20.42
C GLU A 239 15.62 0.87 -19.19
N LEU A 240 14.88 -0.24 -19.04
CA LEU A 240 15.11 -1.22 -17.97
C LEU A 240 16.52 -1.81 -18.02
N GLN A 241 16.99 -2.20 -19.21
CA GLN A 241 18.34 -2.73 -19.42
C GLN A 241 19.44 -1.69 -19.11
N ALA A 242 19.14 -0.40 -19.19
CA ALA A 242 20.09 0.64 -18.82
C ALA A 242 20.17 0.87 -17.30
N LEU A 243 19.18 0.41 -16.53
CA LEU A 243 19.09 0.61 -15.07
C LEU A 243 19.48 -0.63 -14.26
N PHE A 244 19.27 -1.83 -14.79
CA PHE A 244 19.54 -3.12 -14.15
C PHE A 244 20.50 -3.97 -14.98
#